data_AF-K9TFR8-F1
#
_entry.id   AF-K9TFR8-F1
#
_cell.length_a   1.000
_cell.length_b   1.000
_cell.length_c   1.000
_cell.angle_alpha   90.00
_cell.angle_beta   90.00
_cell.angle_gamma   90.00
#
_symmetry.space_group_name_H-M   'P 1'
#
loop_
_entity.id
_entity.type
_entity.pdbx_description
1 polymer ?
#
loop_
_entity_poly.entity_id
_entity_poly.type
_entity_poly.pdbx_seq_one_letter_code
_entity_poly.pdbx_strand_id
1 'polypeptide(L)'
;MVKRIILVTGPARSGKSEWAELLAQQSGKPVIYLATSRLDPDDPEWQGRIDRHRQRRLASWRTQEVPVALTAAILQGTTSDNPACLLVDSLGTWVANLLAEEDPTWRAILEELMETIKGLKQGTVIFVAEETGWGVVPAYPMGRTFRDRLGDLVRRLGAIADPVYLVTGGHAVNLSAIGSVLPPSKTLED
;
A
#
# COMPACT_ATOMS: atom_id res chain seq x y z
N MET A 1 11.28 -12.32 16.19
CA MET A 1 11.11 -12.42 14.72
C MET A 1 11.42 -11.05 14.11
N VAL A 2 11.99 -10.99 12.90
CA VAL A 2 12.34 -9.72 12.24
C VAL A 2 11.15 -9.16 11.47
N LYS A 3 10.97 -7.83 11.48
CA LYS A 3 9.96 -7.14 10.64
C LYS A 3 10.28 -7.32 9.16
N ARG A 4 9.25 -7.32 8.30
CA ARG A 4 9.44 -7.31 6.85
C ARG A 4 8.43 -6.39 6.17
N ILE A 5 8.90 -5.40 5.43
CA ILE A 5 8.08 -4.46 4.66
C ILE A 5 8.27 -4.76 3.18
N ILE A 6 7.18 -5.03 2.48
CA ILE A 6 7.20 -5.33 1.04
C ILE A 6 6.34 -4.29 0.34
N LEU A 7 6.84 -3.70 -0.73
CA LEU A 7 6.10 -2.76 -1.56
C LEU A 7 5.89 -3.37 -2.94
N VAL A 8 4.65 -3.41 -3.40
CA VAL A 8 4.27 -3.90 -4.72
C VAL A 8 3.58 -2.77 -5.47
N THR A 9 4.24 -2.24 -6.50
CA THR A 9 3.72 -1.16 -7.34
C THR A 9 3.37 -1.65 -8.73
N GLY A 10 2.55 -0.89 -9.46
CA GLY A 10 2.29 -1.14 -10.87
C GLY A 10 1.06 -0.40 -11.40
N PRO A 11 0.86 -0.36 -12.72
CA PRO A 11 -0.32 0.26 -13.30
C PRO A 11 -1.61 -0.49 -12.95
N ALA A 12 -2.75 0.12 -13.25
CA ALA A 12 -4.04 -0.54 -13.12
C ALA A 12 -4.07 -1.82 -13.98
N ARG A 13 -4.67 -2.89 -13.45
CA ARG A 13 -4.80 -4.21 -14.12
C ARG A 13 -3.47 -4.89 -14.50
N SER A 14 -2.36 -4.52 -13.86
CA SER A 14 -1.06 -5.16 -14.13
C SER A 14 -0.87 -6.54 -13.50
N GLY A 15 -1.72 -6.92 -12.54
CA GLY A 15 -1.54 -8.11 -11.69
C GLY A 15 -0.94 -7.81 -10.31
N LYS A 16 -0.73 -6.54 -9.94
CA LYS A 16 -0.07 -6.18 -8.66
C LYS A 16 -0.72 -6.78 -7.40
N SER A 17 -2.04 -6.81 -7.32
CA SER A 17 -2.74 -7.44 -6.19
C SER A 17 -2.54 -8.95 -6.17
N GLU A 18 -2.54 -9.62 -7.32
CA GLU A 18 -2.32 -11.08 -7.41
C GLU A 18 -0.91 -11.45 -6.95
N TRP A 19 0.09 -10.66 -7.35
CA TRP A 19 1.46 -10.83 -6.87
C TRP A 19 1.58 -10.61 -5.36
N ALA A 20 0.93 -9.58 -4.83
CA ALA A 20 0.92 -9.30 -3.40
C ALA A 20 0.18 -10.40 -2.60
N GLU A 21 -0.89 -10.95 -3.14
CA GLU A 21 -1.64 -12.08 -2.57
C GLU A 21 -0.77 -13.36 -2.53
N LEU A 22 -0.02 -13.64 -3.61
CA LEU A 22 0.94 -14.74 -3.65
C LEU A 22 2.02 -14.60 -2.58
N LEU A 23 2.60 -13.40 -2.43
CA LEU A 23 3.60 -13.12 -1.40
C LEU A 23 3.02 -13.28 0.02
N ALA A 24 1.78 -12.84 0.24
CA ALA A 24 1.10 -13.01 1.52
C ALA A 24 0.89 -14.49 1.85
N GLN A 25 0.49 -15.31 0.87
CA GLN A 25 0.36 -16.75 1.04
C GLN A 25 1.70 -17.43 1.33
N GLN A 26 2.75 -17.06 0.60
CA GLN A 26 4.11 -17.59 0.79
C GLN A 26 4.74 -17.20 2.13
N SER A 27 4.19 -16.19 2.82
CA SER A 27 4.65 -15.82 4.16
C SER A 27 4.48 -16.93 5.20
N GLY A 28 3.56 -17.89 4.96
CA GLY A 28 3.25 -18.97 5.90
C GLY A 28 2.57 -18.51 7.19
N LYS A 29 2.16 -17.24 7.28
CA LYS A 29 1.53 -16.62 8.46
C LYS A 29 0.02 -16.49 8.27
N PRO A 30 -0.75 -16.32 9.36
CA PRO A 30 -2.12 -15.82 9.27
C PRO A 30 -2.12 -14.50 8.47
N VAL A 31 -3.03 -14.36 7.52
CA VAL A 31 -3.12 -13.16 6.67
C VAL A 31 -4.30 -12.31 7.10
N ILE A 32 -4.06 -11.01 7.27
CA ILE A 32 -5.10 -10.00 7.45
C ILE A 32 -5.05 -9.06 6.24
N TYR A 33 -6.12 -9.07 5.45
CA TYR A 33 -6.33 -8.15 4.35
C TYR A 33 -6.91 -6.84 4.86
N LEU A 34 -6.18 -5.74 4.71
CA LEU A 34 -6.61 -4.39 5.07
C LEU A 34 -7.17 -3.70 3.82
N ALA A 35 -8.49 -3.73 3.69
CA ALA A 35 -9.21 -3.15 2.56
C ALA A 35 -9.38 -1.64 2.77
N THR A 36 -8.71 -0.83 1.96
CA THR A 36 -8.76 0.64 2.10
C THR A 36 -9.84 1.27 1.22
N SER A 37 -10.43 0.52 0.30
CA SER A 37 -11.61 0.95 -0.46
C SER A 37 -12.80 1.20 0.46
N ARG A 38 -13.50 2.33 0.28
CA ARG A 38 -14.86 2.48 0.80
C ARG A 38 -15.81 1.63 -0.05
N LEU A 39 -16.76 0.97 0.60
CA LEU A 39 -17.87 0.33 -0.08
C LEU A 39 -18.80 1.42 -0.58
N ASP A 40 -19.02 1.45 -1.89
CA ASP A 40 -20.01 2.32 -2.53
C ASP A 40 -21.07 1.41 -3.16
N PRO A 41 -22.25 1.27 -2.53
CA PRO A 41 -23.30 0.40 -3.05
C PRO A 41 -23.91 0.93 -4.36
N ASP A 42 -23.66 2.18 -4.73
CA ASP A 42 -24.18 2.80 -5.95
C ASP A 42 -23.24 2.62 -7.17
N ASP A 43 -22.10 1.92 -7.00
CA ASP A 43 -21.19 1.52 -8.08
C ASP A 43 -21.12 -0.02 -8.24
N PRO A 44 -21.98 -0.61 -9.10
CA PRO A 44 -22.01 -2.05 -9.35
C PRO A 44 -20.72 -2.60 -9.98
N GLU A 45 -19.99 -1.78 -10.75
CA GLU A 45 -18.72 -2.22 -11.34
C GLU A 45 -17.65 -2.36 -10.25
N TRP A 46 -17.61 -1.40 -9.33
CA TRP A 46 -16.75 -1.43 -8.15
C TRP A 46 -17.09 -2.58 -7.22
N GLN A 47 -18.38 -2.80 -6.95
CA GLN A 47 -18.82 -3.94 -6.13
C GLN A 47 -18.40 -5.28 -6.76
N GLY A 48 -18.60 -5.44 -8.08
CA GLY A 48 -18.16 -6.63 -8.80
C GLY A 48 -16.64 -6.84 -8.78
N ARG A 49 -15.84 -5.76 -8.70
CA ARG A 49 -14.39 -5.87 -8.48
C ARG A 49 -14.09 -6.40 -7.08
N ILE A 50 -14.69 -5.81 -6.05
CA ILE A 50 -14.50 -6.24 -4.66
C ILE A 50 -14.85 -7.72 -4.49
N ASP A 51 -15.93 -8.18 -5.11
CA ASP A 51 -16.37 -9.57 -5.02
C ASP A 51 -15.38 -10.54 -5.69
N ARG A 52 -14.85 -10.19 -6.87
CA ARG A 52 -13.77 -10.99 -7.50
C ARG A 52 -12.53 -11.07 -6.62
N HIS A 53 -12.13 -9.96 -6.01
CA HIS A 53 -11.01 -9.96 -5.07
C HIS A 53 -11.28 -10.83 -3.84
N ARG A 54 -12.49 -10.78 -3.27
CA ARG A 54 -12.89 -11.64 -2.14
C ARG A 54 -12.87 -13.11 -2.51
N GLN A 55 -13.37 -13.49 -3.69
CA GLN A 55 -13.42 -14.88 -4.16
C GLN A 55 -12.04 -15.51 -4.38
N ARG A 56 -11.03 -14.72 -4.74
CA ARG A 56 -9.66 -15.22 -4.94
C ARG A 56 -8.91 -15.51 -3.64
N ARG A 57 -9.28 -14.84 -2.55
CA ARG A 57 -8.60 -14.99 -1.26
C ARG A 57 -8.95 -16.34 -0.64
N LEU A 58 -7.99 -16.92 0.06
CA LEU A 58 -8.25 -18.13 0.85
C LEU A 58 -9.27 -17.80 1.95
N ALA A 59 -10.21 -18.72 2.20
CA ALA A 59 -11.24 -18.56 3.22
C ALA A 59 -10.67 -18.37 4.65
N SER A 60 -9.41 -18.75 4.87
CA SER A 60 -8.70 -18.56 6.13
C SER A 60 -8.24 -17.11 6.37
N TRP A 61 -8.30 -16.24 5.35
CA TRP A 61 -7.87 -14.85 5.47
C TRP A 61 -8.92 -14.02 6.18
N ARG A 62 -8.50 -13.23 7.16
CA ARG A 62 -9.36 -12.22 7.77
C ARG A 62 -9.32 -10.96 6.92
N THR A 63 -10.47 -10.35 6.63
CA THR A 63 -10.55 -9.03 6.02
C THR A 63 -10.95 -8.00 7.07
N GLN A 64 -10.31 -6.83 7.05
CA GLN A 64 -10.67 -5.67 7.86
C GLN A 64 -10.78 -4.45 6.96
N GLU A 65 -11.86 -3.71 7.07
CA GLU A 65 -12.08 -2.46 6.34
C GLU A 65 -11.37 -1.32 7.07
N VAL A 66 -10.44 -0.66 6.39
CA VAL A 66 -9.56 0.36 6.96
C VAL A 66 -9.42 1.51 5.96
N PRO A 67 -10.49 2.29 5.73
CA PRO A 67 -10.46 3.36 4.73
C PRO A 67 -9.50 4.50 5.11
N VAL A 68 -9.32 4.76 6.41
CA VAL A 68 -8.53 5.90 6.91
C VAL A 68 -7.52 5.49 7.98
N ALA A 69 -7.95 4.77 9.03
CA ALA A 69 -7.13 4.46 10.22
C ALA A 69 -6.09 3.34 10.01
N LEU A 70 -5.26 3.47 8.96
CA LEU A 70 -4.30 2.46 8.53
C LEU A 70 -3.21 2.18 9.57
N THR A 71 -2.68 3.25 10.18
CA THR A 71 -1.67 3.17 11.25
C THR A 71 -2.13 2.29 12.41
N ALA A 72 -3.34 2.54 12.93
CA ALA A 72 -3.91 1.77 14.03
C ALA A 72 -4.10 0.29 13.65
N ALA A 73 -4.58 0.00 12.44
CA ALA A 73 -4.75 -1.37 11.97
C ALA A 73 -3.40 -2.12 11.83
N ILE A 74 -2.35 -1.45 11.36
CA ILE A 74 -1.01 -2.02 11.28
C ILE A 74 -0.47 -2.38 12.67
N LEU A 75 -0.60 -1.48 13.64
CA LEU A 75 -0.17 -1.72 15.02
C LEU A 75 -0.92 -2.90 15.66
N GLN A 76 -2.24 -2.97 15.48
CA GLN A 76 -3.05 -4.07 16.01
C GLN A 76 -2.64 -5.43 15.41
N GLY A 77 -2.28 -5.48 14.13
CA GLY A 77 -1.93 -6.72 13.44
C GLY A 77 -0.48 -7.21 13.68
N THR A 78 0.39 -6.36 14.25
CA THR A 78 1.84 -6.65 14.39
C THR A 78 2.33 -6.80 15.83
N THR A 79 1.52 -6.43 16.82
CA THR A 79 1.90 -6.43 18.25
C THR A 79 1.69 -7.76 18.99
N SER A 80 1.09 -8.77 18.36
CA SER A 80 0.85 -10.09 18.98
C SER A 80 2.10 -11.00 18.97
N ASP A 81 2.16 -11.98 19.88
CA ASP A 81 3.25 -12.99 19.96
C ASP A 81 3.46 -13.79 18.65
N ASN A 82 2.41 -13.93 17.83
CA ASN A 82 2.47 -14.49 16.49
C ASN A 82 1.93 -13.47 15.46
N PRO A 83 2.77 -12.52 15.00
CA PRO A 83 2.29 -11.41 14.18
C PRO A 83 1.86 -11.88 12.78
N ALA A 84 0.70 -11.38 12.35
CA ALA A 84 0.13 -11.69 11.04
C ALA A 84 0.97 -11.12 9.88
N CYS A 85 0.72 -11.63 8.68
CA CYS A 85 1.04 -10.94 7.44
C CYS A 85 -0.11 -10.00 7.08
N LEU A 86 0.15 -8.70 7.07
CA LEU A 86 -0.81 -7.67 6.70
C LEU A 86 -0.67 -7.36 5.22
N LEU A 87 -1.77 -7.44 4.47
CA LEU A 87 -1.81 -7.04 3.06
C LEU A 87 -2.70 -5.80 2.93
N VAL A 88 -2.08 -4.66 2.64
CA VAL A 88 -2.76 -3.37 2.42
C VAL A 88 -3.02 -3.21 0.94
N ASP A 89 -4.28 -3.23 0.53
CA ASP A 89 -4.68 -3.05 -0.87
C ASP A 89 -5.88 -2.08 -0.96
N SER A 90 -5.71 -0.87 -1.49
CA SER A 90 -4.46 -0.25 -1.98
C SER A 90 -4.11 1.08 -1.30
N LEU A 91 -2.84 1.46 -1.39
CA LEU A 91 -2.39 2.79 -0.98
C LEU A 91 -3.04 3.88 -1.83
N GLY A 92 -3.34 3.64 -3.11
CA GLY A 92 -4.08 4.59 -3.93
C GLY A 92 -5.48 4.87 -3.38
N THR A 93 -6.26 3.85 -3.02
CA THR A 93 -7.58 4.07 -2.39
C THR A 93 -7.46 4.75 -1.03
N TRP A 94 -6.42 4.44 -0.24
CA TRP A 94 -6.18 5.11 1.03
C TRP A 94 -5.87 6.61 0.85
N VAL A 95 -4.98 6.96 -0.09
CA VAL A 95 -4.70 8.37 -0.44
C VAL A 95 -5.97 9.06 -0.96
N ALA A 96 -6.76 8.38 -1.80
CA ALA A 96 -8.01 8.93 -2.33
C ALA A 96 -9.00 9.31 -1.22
N ASN A 97 -9.11 8.47 -0.18
CA ASN A 97 -9.97 8.74 0.98
C ASN A 97 -9.55 9.96 1.82
N LEU A 98 -8.31 10.42 1.65
CA LEU A 98 -7.69 11.52 2.39
C LEU A 98 -7.42 12.74 1.51
N LEU A 99 -7.93 12.78 0.28
CA LEU A 99 -7.68 13.88 -0.66
C LEU A 99 -8.24 15.23 -0.20
N ALA A 100 -9.33 15.19 0.57
CA ALA A 100 -9.95 16.40 1.11
C ALA A 100 -9.16 17.01 2.28
N GLU A 101 -8.22 16.26 2.87
CA GLU A 101 -7.40 16.77 3.97
C GLU A 101 -6.47 17.87 3.49
N GLU A 102 -6.36 18.94 4.27
CA GLU A 102 -5.40 20.01 4.04
C GLU A 102 -3.96 19.51 4.18
N ASP A 103 -3.01 20.18 3.53
CA ASP A 103 -1.62 19.74 3.48
C ASP A 103 -0.95 19.53 4.86
N PRO A 104 -1.17 20.38 5.89
CA PRO A 104 -0.63 20.12 7.22
C PRO A 104 -1.16 18.81 7.83
N THR A 105 -2.46 18.56 7.72
CA THR A 105 -3.11 17.35 8.23
C THR A 105 -2.64 16.11 7.47
N TRP A 106 -2.61 16.19 6.14
CA TRP A 106 -2.07 15.11 5.30
C TRP A 106 -0.62 14.76 5.68
N ARG A 107 0.25 15.76 5.86
CA ARG A 107 1.64 15.53 6.27
C ARG A 107 1.73 14.86 7.63
N ALA A 108 0.92 15.28 8.60
CA ALA A 108 0.89 14.65 9.92
C ALA A 108 0.50 13.16 9.84
N ILE A 109 -0.55 12.84 9.06
CA ILE A 109 -1.00 11.45 8.83
C ILE A 109 0.10 10.62 8.14
N LEU A 110 0.75 11.19 7.14
CA LEU A 110 1.84 10.54 6.42
C LEU A 110 3.03 10.24 7.36
N GLU A 111 3.46 11.22 8.16
CA GLU A 111 4.56 11.01 9.10
C GLU A 111 4.20 9.98 10.19
N GLU A 112 2.97 10.01 10.71
CA GLU A 112 2.50 9.02 11.68
C GLU A 112 2.59 7.59 11.10
N LEU A 113 2.16 7.40 9.86
CA LEU A 113 2.27 6.12 9.15
C LEU A 113 3.74 5.71 8.97
N MET A 114 4.59 6.62 8.51
CA MET A 114 6.01 6.34 8.27
C MET A 114 6.75 5.98 9.56
N GLU A 115 6.54 6.73 10.63
CA GLU A 115 7.15 6.44 11.94
C GLU A 115 6.65 5.14 12.53
N THR A 116 5.36 4.83 12.36
CA THR A 116 4.81 3.53 12.77
C THR A 116 5.52 2.38 12.07
N ILE A 117 5.66 2.44 10.73
CA ILE A 117 6.29 1.37 9.94
C ILE A 117 7.78 1.23 10.29
N LYS A 118 8.50 2.35 10.48
CA LYS A 118 9.90 2.32 10.96
C LYS A 118 10.00 1.72 12.36
N GLY A 119 9.06 2.04 13.24
CA GLY A 119 9.01 1.60 14.63
C GLY A 119 8.67 0.13 14.84
N LEU A 120 8.05 -0.53 13.85
CA LEU A 120 7.72 -1.96 13.92
C LEU A 120 8.95 -2.80 14.28
N LYS A 121 8.77 -3.77 15.16
CA LYS A 121 9.84 -4.71 15.57
C LYS A 121 9.70 -6.08 14.89
N GLN A 122 8.48 -6.43 14.50
CA GLN A 122 8.12 -7.72 13.94
C GLN A 122 6.89 -7.59 13.03
N GLY A 123 6.50 -8.71 12.41
CA GLY A 123 5.38 -8.77 11.48
C GLY A 123 5.78 -8.54 10.03
N THR A 124 4.87 -8.86 9.11
CA THR A 124 5.08 -8.65 7.67
C THR A 124 3.99 -7.73 7.17
N VAL A 125 4.35 -6.65 6.49
CA VAL A 125 3.38 -5.72 5.90
C VAL A 125 3.68 -5.60 4.41
N ILE A 126 2.68 -5.92 3.59
CA ILE A 126 2.74 -5.85 2.13
C ILE A 126 1.84 -4.70 1.70
N PHE A 127 2.40 -3.72 1.02
CA PHE A 127 1.68 -2.57 0.49
C PHE A 127 1.49 -2.70 -1.02
N VAL A 128 0.26 -2.55 -1.50
CA VAL A 128 -0.06 -2.45 -2.92
C VAL A 128 -0.29 -0.99 -3.30
N ALA A 129 0.36 -0.51 -4.35
CA ALA A 129 0.21 0.87 -4.81
C ALA A 129 0.17 0.99 -6.34
N GLU A 130 -0.52 2.01 -6.83
CA GLU A 130 -0.59 2.34 -8.25
C GLU A 130 0.61 3.19 -8.70
N GLU A 131 1.12 2.90 -9.90
CA GLU A 131 2.02 3.79 -10.64
C GLU A 131 1.19 4.74 -11.51
N THR A 132 0.97 5.97 -11.03
CA THR A 132 0.10 6.97 -11.70
C THR A 132 0.87 8.10 -12.38
N GLY A 133 2.19 8.15 -12.21
CA GLY A 133 3.05 9.25 -12.66
C GLY A 133 3.64 9.13 -14.07
N TRP A 134 3.29 8.08 -14.83
CA TRP A 134 3.94 7.77 -16.13
C TRP A 134 3.26 8.46 -17.33
N GLY A 135 2.13 9.11 -17.10
CA GLY A 135 1.35 9.79 -18.13
C GLY A 135 1.46 11.32 -18.06
N VAL A 136 0.51 11.98 -18.71
CA VAL A 136 0.39 13.45 -18.70
C VAL A 136 0.04 13.98 -17.31
N VAL A 137 0.35 15.25 -17.05
CA VAL A 137 -0.08 15.95 -15.83
C VAL A 137 -1.61 16.03 -15.80
N PRO A 138 -2.29 15.62 -14.70
CA PRO A 138 -3.73 15.72 -14.60
C PRO A 138 -4.24 17.17 -14.79
N ALA A 139 -5.31 17.33 -15.57
CA ALA A 139 -5.91 18.64 -15.85
C ALA A 139 -6.47 19.32 -14.60
N TYR A 140 -7.03 18.53 -13.68
CA TYR A 140 -7.69 19.02 -12.47
C TYR A 140 -6.73 19.04 -11.26
N PRO A 141 -6.83 20.05 -10.38
CA PRO A 141 -6.00 20.16 -9.16
C PRO A 141 -6.02 18.89 -8.31
N MET A 142 -7.22 18.34 -8.05
CA MET A 142 -7.38 17.13 -7.23
C MET A 142 -6.61 15.92 -7.78
N GLY A 143 -6.55 15.78 -9.11
CA GLY A 143 -5.77 14.71 -9.75
C GLY A 143 -4.26 14.90 -9.58
N ARG A 144 -3.79 16.15 -9.62
CA ARG A 144 -2.37 16.47 -9.34
C ARG A 144 -2.03 16.19 -7.88
N THR A 145 -2.85 16.66 -6.95
CA THR A 145 -2.70 16.37 -5.51
C THR A 145 -2.65 14.87 -5.24
N PHE A 146 -3.54 14.09 -5.85
CA PHE A 146 -3.53 12.63 -5.72
C PHE A 146 -2.23 12.01 -6.24
N ARG A 147 -1.81 12.37 -7.46
CA ARG A 147 -0.56 11.88 -8.06
C ARG A 147 0.63 12.20 -7.17
N ASP A 148 0.74 13.43 -6.68
CA ASP A 148 1.90 13.89 -5.91
C ASP A 148 1.93 13.24 -4.52
N ARG A 149 0.78 13.16 -3.82
CA ARG A 149 0.66 12.50 -2.51
C ARG A 149 0.97 11.00 -2.59
N LEU A 150 0.43 10.30 -3.59
CA LEU A 150 0.70 8.87 -3.78
C LEU A 150 2.18 8.64 -4.16
N GLY A 151 2.73 9.47 -5.04
CA GLY A 151 4.14 9.39 -5.44
C GLY A 151 5.10 9.60 -4.26
N ASP A 152 4.86 10.61 -3.41
CA ASP A 152 5.65 10.85 -2.20
C ASP A 152 5.58 9.67 -1.22
N LEU A 153 4.36 9.17 -0.93
CA LEU A 153 4.15 8.01 -0.07
C LEU A 153 4.89 6.76 -0.57
N VAL A 154 4.73 6.42 -1.85
CA VAL A 154 5.37 5.25 -2.47
C VAL A 154 6.89 5.38 -2.43
N ARG A 155 7.43 6.58 -2.71
CA ARG A 155 8.87 6.84 -2.65
C ARG A 155 9.42 6.67 -1.23
N ARG A 156 8.74 7.20 -0.22
CA ARG A 156 9.13 7.08 1.19
C ARG A 156 9.09 5.64 1.68
N LEU A 157 8.04 4.90 1.31
CA LEU A 157 7.93 3.46 1.61
C LEU A 157 9.02 2.65 0.90
N GLY A 158 9.27 2.93 -0.38
CA GLY A 158 10.30 2.24 -1.16
C GLY A 158 11.69 2.38 -0.55
N ALA A 159 11.99 3.50 0.13
CA ALA A 159 13.26 3.71 0.82
C ALA A 159 13.44 2.85 2.08
N ILE A 160 12.35 2.34 2.67
CA ILE A 160 12.37 1.52 3.90
C ILE A 160 11.86 0.09 3.70
N ALA A 161 11.43 -0.26 2.48
CA ALA A 161 10.96 -1.58 2.13
C ALA A 161 12.15 -2.54 1.91
N ASP A 162 11.95 -3.82 2.24
CA ASP A 162 12.94 -4.88 2.02
C ASP A 162 13.02 -5.21 0.50
N PRO A 163 12.00 -5.84 -0.13
CA PRO A 163 11.86 -5.80 -1.58
C PRO A 163 10.78 -4.79 -2.02
N VAL A 164 11.11 -4.07 -3.09
CA VAL A 164 10.16 -3.31 -3.91
C VAL A 164 9.97 -4.06 -5.22
N TYR A 165 8.72 -4.34 -5.58
CA TYR A 165 8.34 -4.97 -6.84
C TYR A 165 7.63 -3.98 -7.75
N LEU A 166 8.00 -3.96 -9.02
CA LEU A 166 7.20 -3.38 -10.09
C LEU A 166 6.48 -4.52 -10.82
N VAL A 167 5.16 -4.48 -10.86
CA VAL A 167 4.34 -5.46 -11.58
C VAL A 167 3.79 -4.81 -12.84
N THR A 168 4.21 -5.30 -14.01
CA THR A 168 3.82 -4.76 -15.32
C THR A 168 3.73 -5.88 -16.36
N GLY A 169 2.74 -5.81 -17.26
CA GLY A 169 2.53 -6.81 -18.30
C GLY A 169 2.38 -8.25 -17.78
N GLY A 170 1.90 -8.44 -16.55
CA GLY A 170 1.81 -9.77 -15.91
C GLY A 170 3.12 -10.29 -15.30
N HIS A 171 4.20 -9.50 -15.31
CA HIS A 171 5.49 -9.87 -14.72
C HIS A 171 5.77 -9.03 -13.48
N ALA A 172 6.29 -9.67 -12.43
CA ALA A 172 6.82 -9.00 -11.25
C ALA A 172 8.35 -8.87 -11.35
N VAL A 173 8.83 -7.63 -11.33
CA VAL A 173 10.26 -7.30 -11.36
C VAL A 173 10.68 -6.85 -9.96
N ASN A 174 11.63 -7.55 -9.35
CA ASN A 174 12.19 -7.14 -8.05
C ASN A 174 13.17 -5.98 -8.25
N LEU A 175 12.69 -4.75 -8.08
CA LEU A 175 13.50 -3.54 -8.24
C LEU A 175 14.64 -3.48 -7.22
N SER A 176 14.45 -3.96 -6.00
CA SER A 176 15.52 -3.99 -4.99
C SER A 176 16.69 -4.91 -5.36
N ALA A 177 16.47 -5.88 -6.26
CA ALA A 177 17.53 -6.80 -6.70
C ALA A 177 18.32 -6.29 -7.92
N ILE A 178 17.74 -5.40 -8.72
CA ILE A 178 18.33 -4.94 -10.00
C ILE A 178 18.58 -3.43 -10.05
N GLY A 179 18.02 -2.68 -9.11
CA GLY A 179 18.13 -1.24 -9.01
C GLY A 179 18.89 -0.80 -7.76
N SER A 180 19.05 0.51 -7.63
CA SER A 180 19.68 1.15 -6.47
C SER A 180 18.64 1.96 -5.70
N VAL A 181 18.73 1.93 -4.38
CA VAL A 181 17.94 2.84 -3.54
C VAL A 181 18.42 4.27 -3.80
N LEU A 182 17.49 5.18 -4.06
CA LEU A 182 17.83 6.59 -4.21
C LEU A 182 18.34 7.15 -2.87
N PRO A 183 19.31 8.07 -2.89
CA PRO A 183 19.68 8.79 -1.67
C PRO A 183 18.45 9.52 -1.09
N PRO A 184 18.40 9.75 0.23
CA PRO A 184 17.35 10.55 0.85
C PRO A 184 17.21 11.86 0.10
N SER A 185 15.97 12.28 -0.19
CA SER A 185 15.75 13.62 -0.73
C SER A 185 16.37 14.61 0.25
N LYS A 186 17.25 15.50 -0.22
CA LYS A 186 17.56 16.71 0.55
C LYS A 186 16.23 17.40 0.76
N THR A 187 15.80 17.54 2.01
CA THR A 187 14.71 18.46 2.35
C THR A 187 15.12 19.84 1.83
N LEU A 188 14.20 20.54 1.18
CA LEU A 188 14.40 21.92 0.71
C LEU A 188 14.39 22.90 1.90
N GLU A 189 15.15 22.58 2.95
CA GLU A 189 15.33 23.35 4.17
C GLU A 189 16.83 23.44 4.51
N ASP A 190 17.64 23.77 3.50
CA ASP A 190 18.92 24.48 3.64
C ASP A 190 18.80 25.82 2.90
#